data_AF-A0A831UYM1-F1
#
_entry.id   AF-A0A831UYM1-F1
#
_cell.length_a   1.000
_cell.length_b   1.000
_cell.length_c   1.000
_cell.angle_alpha   90.00
_cell.angle_beta   90.00
_cell.angle_gamma   90.00
#
_symmetry.space_group_name_H-M   'P 1'
#
loop_
_entity.id
_entity.type
_entity.pdbx_description
1 polymer ?
#
loop_
_entity_poly.entity_id
_entity_poly.type
_entity_poly.pdbx_seq_one_letter_code
_entity_poly.pdbx_strand_id
1 'polypeptide(L)'
;LGGVEETMFIRVDGEEIKGEAETDVDRTTAEGKASSVHFIHFPFTDGQVEKFRRPDAEVVVGFKHPAYGHMALLSDGTRRALAEDFD
;
A
#
# COMPACT_ATOMS: atom_id res chain seq x y z
N LEU A 1 16.59 6.17 -2.25
CA LEU A 1 15.23 5.61 -2.15
C LEU A 1 14.17 6.59 -2.65
N GLY A 2 14.53 7.68 -3.36
CA GLY A 2 13.53 8.56 -3.96
C GLY A 2 12.60 7.79 -4.90
N GLY A 3 11.29 8.10 -4.85
CA GLY A 3 10.28 7.39 -5.64
C GLY A 3 9.88 6.02 -5.09
N VAL A 4 10.22 5.70 -3.83
CA VAL A 4 9.75 4.46 -3.19
C VAL A 4 8.22 4.42 -3.08
N GLU A 5 7.62 5.57 -2.80
CA GLU A 5 6.19 5.83 -2.73
C GLU A 5 5.43 5.39 -3.99
N GLU A 6 6.04 5.57 -5.17
CA GLU A 6 5.46 5.23 -6.47
C GLU A 6 5.40 3.72 -6.75
N THR A 7 6.06 2.93 -5.89
CA THR A 7 6.18 1.48 -6.01
C THR A 7 5.39 0.72 -4.95
N MET A 8 4.69 1.44 -4.05
CA MET A 8 3.91 0.85 -2.96
C MET A 8 2.63 0.19 -3.48
N PHE A 9 2.26 -0.93 -2.87
CA PHE A 9 1.06 -1.68 -3.21
C PHE A 9 0.47 -2.41 -2.00
N ILE A 10 -0.83 -2.70 -2.06
CA ILE A 10 -1.48 -3.75 -1.27
C ILE A 10 -1.91 -4.84 -2.24
N ARG A 11 -1.73 -6.11 -1.87
CA ARG A 11 -2.18 -7.25 -2.66
C ARG A 11 -3.13 -8.11 -1.85
N VAL A 12 -4.31 -8.40 -2.40
CA VAL A 12 -5.34 -9.23 -1.77
C VAL A 12 -5.58 -10.45 -2.66
N ASP A 13 -5.32 -11.65 -2.15
CA ASP A 13 -5.52 -12.91 -2.90
C ASP A 13 -4.90 -12.88 -4.32
N GLY A 14 -3.73 -12.25 -4.46
CA GLY A 14 -3.03 -12.10 -5.73
C GLY A 14 -3.41 -10.86 -6.56
N GLU A 15 -4.47 -10.13 -6.22
CA GLU A 15 -4.85 -8.89 -6.89
C GLU A 15 -4.14 -7.69 -6.30
N GLU A 16 -3.41 -6.95 -7.13
CA GLU A 16 -2.58 -5.82 -6.70
C GLU A 16 -3.35 -4.49 -6.83
N ILE A 17 -3.45 -3.77 -5.72
CA ILE A 17 -3.93 -2.39 -5.61
C ILE A 17 -2.69 -1.50 -5.51
N LYS A 18 -2.43 -0.73 -6.57
CA LYS A 18 -1.29 0.20 -6.59
C LYS A 18 -1.58 1.39 -5.68
N GLY A 19 -0.59 1.80 -4.89
CA GLY A 19 -0.67 3.00 -4.08
C GLY A 19 -0.57 4.27 -4.94
N GLU A 20 -1.34 5.28 -4.57
CA GLU A 20 -1.31 6.62 -5.13
C GLU A 20 -0.71 7.56 -4.09
N ALA A 21 0.52 8.00 -4.34
CA ALA A 21 1.22 8.92 -3.47
C ALA A 21 0.57 10.31 -3.54
N GLU A 22 0.34 10.92 -2.39
CA GLU A 22 -0.18 12.28 -2.34
C GLU A 22 0.92 13.29 -2.71
N THR A 23 0.63 14.11 -3.72
CA THR A 23 1.60 15.02 -4.37
C THR A 23 1.69 16.40 -3.73
N ASP A 24 0.77 16.78 -2.84
CA ASP A 24 0.63 18.16 -2.32
C ASP A 24 1.61 18.50 -1.18
N VAL A 25 2.63 17.66 -0.99
CA VAL A 25 3.73 17.94 -0.05
C VAL A 25 5.02 17.69 -0.82
N ASP A 26 5.83 18.74 -0.94
CA ASP A 26 7.11 18.76 -1.68
C ASP A 26 8.11 17.79 -1.01
N ARG A 27 8.01 16.50 -1.33
CA ARG A 27 8.57 15.38 -0.53
C ARG A 27 9.82 14.74 -1.11
N THR A 28 10.18 15.06 -2.36
CA THR A 28 11.47 14.69 -2.92
C THR A 28 12.21 15.98 -3.23
N THR A 29 13.31 16.23 -2.52
CA THR A 29 14.16 17.38 -2.83
C THR A 29 14.68 17.24 -4.26
N ALA A 30 15.07 18.36 -4.89
CA ALA A 30 15.68 18.37 -6.23
C ALA A 30 16.91 17.44 -6.38
N GLU A 31 17.45 16.93 -5.28
CA GLU A 31 18.57 15.99 -5.20
C GLU A 31 18.15 14.50 -5.14
N GLY A 32 16.85 14.18 -5.24
CA GLY A 32 16.35 12.80 -5.27
C GLY A 32 16.31 12.10 -3.90
N LYS A 33 16.35 12.87 -2.81
CA LYS A 33 16.23 12.34 -1.44
C LYS A 33 14.75 12.07 -1.14
N ALA A 34 14.41 10.82 -0.84
CA ALA A 34 13.09 10.46 -0.36
C ALA A 34 12.78 11.16 0.97
N SER A 35 11.54 11.62 1.11
CA SER A 35 10.96 11.93 2.42
C SER A 35 11.09 10.71 3.35
N SER A 36 11.12 10.97 4.65
CA SER A 36 11.00 9.90 5.64
C SER A 36 9.53 9.54 5.93
N VAL A 37 8.58 10.36 5.44
CA VAL A 37 7.14 10.19 5.64
C VAL A 37 6.41 10.38 4.31
N HIS A 38 5.57 9.40 3.95
CA HIS A 38 4.75 9.41 2.75
C HIS A 38 3.29 9.13 3.13
N PHE A 39 2.36 9.80 2.45
CA PHE A 39 0.92 9.54 2.55
C PHE A 39 0.52 8.90 1.23
N ILE A 40 -0.06 7.71 1.31
CA ILE A 40 -0.43 6.88 0.17
C ILE A 40 -1.90 6.53 0.30
N HIS A 41 -2.65 6.76 -0.78
CA HIS A 41 -4.03 6.30 -0.91
C HIS A 41 -4.04 4.98 -1.69
N PHE A 42 -4.87 4.03 -1.28
CA PHE A 42 -5.05 2.78 -2.01
C PHE A 42 -6.49 2.74 -2.52
N PRO A 43 -6.72 3.00 -3.82
CA PRO A 43 -8.06 3.04 -4.40
C PRO A 43 -8.59 1.62 -4.64
N PHE A 44 -9.17 1.02 -3.60
CA PHE A 44 -9.82 -0.28 -3.73
C PHE A 44 -11.07 -0.20 -4.59
N THR A 45 -11.31 -1.22 -5.40
CA THR A 45 -12.61 -1.48 -6.03
C THR A 45 -13.50 -2.28 -5.08
N ASP A 46 -14.82 -2.20 -5.25
CA ASP A 46 -15.80 -2.94 -4.43
C ASP A 46 -15.49 -4.44 -4.39
N GLY A 47 -15.13 -5.05 -5.52
CA GLY A 47 -14.77 -6.48 -5.57
C GLY A 47 -13.49 -6.81 -4.81
N GLN A 48 -12.53 -5.89 -4.74
CA GLN A 48 -11.32 -6.06 -3.92
C GLN A 48 -11.63 -5.86 -2.43
N VAL A 49 -12.56 -4.96 -2.08
CA VAL A 49 -13.05 -4.80 -0.70
C VAL A 49 -13.74 -6.07 -0.22
N GLU A 50 -14.62 -6.65 -1.03
CA GLU A 50 -15.29 -7.92 -0.71
C GLU A 50 -14.28 -9.03 -0.44
N LYS A 51 -13.22 -9.14 -1.27
CA LYS A 51 -12.12 -10.07 -1.05
C LYS A 51 -11.38 -9.76 0.25
N PHE A 52 -11.01 -8.51 0.47
CA PHE A 52 -10.28 -8.07 1.67
C PHE A 52 -11.03 -8.44 2.96
N ARG A 53 -12.36 -8.31 2.96
CA ARG A 53 -13.24 -8.62 4.11
C ARG A 53 -13.31 -10.13 4.42
N ARG A 54 -12.96 -11.03 3.50
CA ARG A 54 -13.04 -12.49 3.73
C ARG A 54 -12.12 -12.95 4.88
N PRO A 55 -12.59 -13.82 5.81
CA PRO A 55 -11.83 -14.28 6.97
C PRO A 55 -10.45 -14.89 6.69
N ASP A 56 -10.22 -15.37 5.47
CA ASP A 56 -9.03 -16.10 5.05
C ASP A 56 -8.25 -15.38 3.93
N ALA A 57 -8.59 -14.13 3.63
CA ALA A 57 -7.90 -13.37 2.58
C ALA A 57 -6.42 -13.17 2.91
N GLU A 58 -5.56 -13.53 1.97
CA GLU A 58 -4.14 -13.24 2.06
C GLU A 58 -3.94 -11.77 1.65
N VAL A 59 -3.58 -10.93 2.61
CA VAL A 59 -3.30 -9.51 2.37
C VAL A 59 -1.83 -9.22 2.61
N VAL A 60 -1.14 -8.78 1.56
CA VAL A 60 0.27 -8.38 1.59
C VAL A 60 0.40 -6.90 1.34
N VAL A 61 1.14 -6.19 2.18
CA VAL A 61 1.58 -4.81 1.93
C VAL A 61 3.04 -4.83 1.50
N GLY A 62 3.40 -4.03 0.50
CA GLY A 62 4.77 -4.01 0.02
C GLY A 62 5.12 -2.87 -0.90
N PHE A 63 6.37 -2.87 -1.35
CA PHE A 63 6.90 -1.98 -2.37
C PHE A 63 8.05 -2.62 -3.13
N LYS A 64 8.26 -2.17 -4.37
CA LYS A 64 9.18 -2.79 -5.34
C LYS A 64 10.30 -1.84 -5.78
N HIS A 65 10.75 -0.94 -4.90
CA HIS A 65 11.81 -0.01 -5.25
C HIS A 65 13.13 -0.77 -5.55
N PRO A 66 13.85 -0.49 -6.66
CA PRO A 66 15.01 -1.28 -7.08
C PRO A 66 16.14 -1.41 -6.05
N ALA A 67 16.35 -0.37 -5.24
CA ALA A 67 17.34 -0.39 -4.16
C ALA A 67 16.85 -1.04 -2.85
N TYR A 68 15.54 -1.29 -2.70
CA TYR A 68 14.95 -1.92 -1.51
C TYR A 68 13.54 -2.42 -1.83
N GLY A 69 13.40 -3.72 -2.03
CA GLY A 69 12.09 -4.38 -2.13
C GLY A 69 11.71 -4.99 -0.78
N HIS A 70 10.45 -4.82 -0.38
CA HIS A 70 9.94 -5.41 0.86
C HIS A 70 8.48 -5.78 0.72
N MET A 71 8.09 -6.86 1.42
CA MET A 71 6.70 -7.31 1.53
C MET A 71 6.48 -7.87 2.94
N ALA A 72 5.30 -7.60 3.49
CA ALA A 72 4.85 -8.15 4.75
C ALA A 72 3.42 -8.67 4.62
N LEU A 73 3.19 -9.87 5.14
CA LEU A 73 1.84 -10.42 5.30
C LEU A 73 1.17 -9.74 6.49
N LEU A 74 -0.06 -9.25 6.30
CA LEU A 74 -0.87 -8.70 7.38
C LEU A 74 -1.39 -9.82 8.27
N SER A 75 -1.39 -9.58 9.58
CA SER A 75 -2.08 -10.45 10.52
C SER A 75 -3.58 -10.38 10.31
N ASP A 76 -4.33 -11.44 10.63
CA ASP A 76 -5.80 -11.41 10.55
C ASP A 76 -6.40 -10.29 11.41
N GLY A 77 -5.83 -10.03 12.60
CA GLY A 77 -6.28 -8.93 13.47
C GLY A 77 -6.15 -7.57 12.79
N THR A 78 -5.02 -7.29 12.13
CA THR A 78 -4.81 -6.03 11.40
C THR A 78 -5.72 -5.95 10.17
N ARG A 79 -5.85 -7.04 9.40
CA ARG A 79 -6.77 -7.10 8.26
C ARG A 79 -8.19 -6.77 8.69
N ARG A 80 -8.68 -7.39 9.78
CA ARG A 80 -10.04 -7.15 10.28
C ARG A 80 -10.26 -5.71 10.71
N ALA A 81 -9.30 -5.10 11.42
CA ALA A 81 -9.38 -3.70 11.81
C ALA A 81 -9.48 -2.77 10.59
N LEU A 82 -8.59 -2.95 9.59
CA LEU A 82 -8.61 -2.13 8.37
C LEU A 82 -9.85 -2.38 7.49
N ALA A 83 -10.48 -3.56 7.61
CA ALA A 83 -11.69 -3.88 6.85
C ALA A 83 -12.89 -3.01 7.26
N GLU A 84 -12.83 -2.40 8.46
CA GLU A 84 -13.84 -1.47 8.99
C GLU A 84 -13.70 -0.06 8.41
N ASP A 85 -12.57 0.26 7.74
CA ASP A 85 -12.33 1.57 7.13
C ASP A 85 -13.02 1.74 5.76
N PHE A 86 -13.47 0.63 5.15
CA PHE A 86 -14.22 0.66 3.90
C PHE A 86 -15.71 0.92 4.17
N ASP A 87 -16.34 1.80 3.38
CA ASP A 87 -17.79 2.03 3.37
C ASP A 87 -18.60 0.82 2.82
#